data_AF-A0A349DSW8-F1
#
_entry.id   AF-A0A349DSW8-F1
#
_cell.length_a   1.000
_cell.length_b   1.000
_cell.length_c   1.000
_cell.angle_alpha   90.00
_cell.angle_beta   90.00
_cell.angle_gamma   90.00
#
_symmetry.space_group_name_H-M   'P 1'
#
loop_
_entity.id
_entity.type
_entity.pdbx_description
1 polymer ?
#
loop_
_entity_poly.entity_id
_entity_poly.type
_entity_poly.pdbx_seq_one_letter_code
_entity_poly.pdbx_strand_id
1 'polypeptide(L)' 'MPEFQTITQAFEWFLENIYPDLPTERKALIRDAKYAFYSETRNISTKKMKRILEEYTNYENVHRLDDGK' A
#
# COMPACT_ATOMS: atom_id res chain seq x y z
N MET A 1 -7.36 1.66 -13.02
CA MET A 1 -6.56 1.35 -11.82
C MET A 1 -5.67 2.55 -11.57
N PRO A 2 -5.63 3.11 -10.35
CA PRO A 2 -4.70 4.19 -10.07
C PRO A 2 -3.26 3.64 -10.14
N GLU A 3 -2.44 4.30 -10.96
CA GLU A 3 -1.03 3.95 -11.13
C GLU A 3 -0.21 4.86 -10.22
N PHE A 4 0.61 4.27 -9.37
CA PHE A 4 1.46 4.99 -8.45
C PHE A 4 2.92 4.76 -8.80
N GLN A 5 3.73 5.81 -8.69
CA GLN A 5 5.17 5.70 -8.92
C GLN A 5 5.89 5.02 -7.76
N THR A 6 5.30 5.03 -6.55
CA THR A 6 5.89 4.45 -5.34
C THR A 6 4.90 3.59 -4.58
N ILE A 7 5.43 2.58 -3.87
CA ILE A 7 4.63 1.73 -2.98
C ILE A 7 3.96 2.56 -1.88
N THR A 8 4.62 3.62 -1.39
CA THR A 8 4.09 4.54 -0.38
C THR A 8 2.81 5.22 -0.84
N GLN A 9 2.78 5.78 -2.06
CA GLN A 9 1.59 6.42 -2.62
C GLN A 9 0.45 5.41 -2.85
N ALA A 10 0.79 4.20 -3.32
CA ALA A 10 -0.20 3.13 -3.46
C ALA A 10 -0.80 2.73 -2.11
N PHE A 11 0.04 2.67 -1.07
CA PHE A 11 -0.36 2.34 0.28
C PHE A 11 -1.24 3.43 0.91
N GLU A 12 -0.92 4.70 0.69
CA GLU A 12 -1.73 5.83 1.13
C GLU A 12 -3.12 5.80 0.50
N TRP A 13 -3.20 5.64 -0.82
CA TRP A 13 -4.49 5.55 -1.52
C TRP A 13 -5.32 4.35 -1.04
N PHE A 14 -4.66 3.21 -0.78
CA PHE A 14 -5.29 2.03 -0.20
C PHE A 14 -5.89 2.32 1.18
N LEU A 15 -5.19 3.09 2.03
CA LEU A 15 -5.69 3.47 3.35
C LEU A 15 -6.89 4.43 3.29
N GLU A 16 -7.01 5.24 2.24
CA GLU A 16 -8.12 6.18 2.08
C GLU A 16 -9.33 5.58 1.36
N ASN A 17 -9.11 4.70 0.39
CA ASN A 17 -10.17 4.18 -0.48
C ASN A 17 -10.62 2.76 -0.12
N ILE A 18 -9.69 1.87 0.24
CA ILE A 18 -9.98 0.44 0.46
C ILE A 18 -10.12 0.12 1.95
N TYR A 19 -9.20 0.61 2.77
CA TYR A 19 -9.20 0.36 4.22
C TYR A 19 -10.52 0.67 4.93
N PRO A 20 -11.25 1.78 4.67
CA PRO A 20 -12.55 2.01 5.31
C PRO A 20 -13.61 0.96 4.95
N ASP A 21 -13.51 0.32 3.78
CA ASP A 21 -14.44 -0.70 3.30
C ASP A 21 -14.08 -2.11 3.80
N LEU A 22 -12.84 -2.32 4.25
CA LEU A 22 -12.39 -3.63 4.73
C LEU A 22 -13.15 -4.12 5.98
N PRO A 23 -13.35 -5.44 6.13
CA PRO A 23 -13.94 -6.01 7.34
C PRO A 23 -13.01 -5.87 8.54
N THR A 24 -13.58 -5.91 9.74
CA THR A 24 -12.89 -5.63 11.02
C THR A 24 -11.66 -6.50 11.27
N GLU A 25 -11.70 -7.78 10.92
CA GLU A 25 -10.54 -8.69 11.02
C GLU A 25 -9.35 -8.21 10.19
N ARG A 26 -9.61 -7.82 8.94
CA ARG A 26 -8.60 -7.29 8.02
C ARG A 26 -8.08 -5.93 8.49
N LYS A 27 -8.98 -5.06 8.97
CA LYS A 27 -8.62 -3.76 9.57
C LYS A 27 -7.67 -3.92 10.77
N ALA A 28 -7.83 -4.97 11.58
CA ALA A 28 -6.95 -5.22 12.73
C ALA A 28 -5.51 -5.54 12.30
N LEU A 29 -5.33 -6.36 11.26
CA LEU A 29 -4.02 -6.72 10.70
C LEU A 29 -3.28 -5.52 10.12
N ILE A 30 -4.02 -4.59 9.50
CA ILE A 30 -3.47 -3.40 8.85
C ILE A 30 -3.37 -2.23 9.83
N ARG A 31 -4.02 -2.29 11.00
CA ARG A 31 -4.03 -1.20 11.99
C ARG A 31 -2.63 -0.82 12.45
N ASP A 32 -1.78 -1.81 12.73
CA ASP A 32 -0.39 -1.60 13.12
C ASP A 32 0.42 -0.97 11.98
N ALA A 33 0.18 -1.44 10.74
CA ALA A 33 0.81 -0.89 9.54
C ALA A 33 0.38 0.56 9.26
N LYS A 34 -0.91 0.88 9.40
CA LYS A 34 -1.45 2.23 9.32
C LYS A 34 -0.84 3.13 10.39
N TYR A 35 -0.80 2.66 11.64
CA TYR A 35 -0.23 3.43 12.74
C TYR A 35 1.27 3.70 12.52
N ALA A 36 2.00 2.71 12.04
CA ALA A 36 3.40 2.87 11.65
C ALA A 36 3.57 3.79 10.42
N PHE A 37 2.61 3.83 9.49
CA PHE A 37 2.67 4.72 8.34
C PHE A 37 2.52 6.19 8.73
N TYR A 38 1.60 6.51 9.64
CA TYR A 38 1.36 7.88 10.11
C TYR A 38 2.29 8.33 11.25
N SER A 39 3.13 7.43 11.77
CA SER A 39 4.02 7.76 12.87
C SER A 39 5.33 8.33 12.34
N GLU A 40 5.73 9.51 12.82
CA GLU A 40 7.05 10.10 12.51
C GLU A 40 8.22 9.25 13.03
N THR A 41 7.97 8.44 14.07
CA THR A 41 9.03 7.66 14.75
C THR A 41 9.13 6.22 14.27
N ARG A 42 8.11 5.70 13.58
CA ARG A 42 8.12 4.36 13.01
C ARG A 42 8.05 4.46 11.50
N ASN A 43 8.94 3.78 10.81
CA ASN A 43 8.83 3.62 9.36
C ASN A 43 8.38 2.20 9.06
N ILE A 44 7.27 2.06 8.35
CA ILE A 44 6.86 0.77 7.80
C ILE A 44 7.73 0.45 6.58
N SER A 45 8.31 -0.74 6.56
CA SER A 45 9.11 -1.18 5.41
C SER A 45 8.25 -1.35 4.17
N THR A 46 8.78 -0.94 3.01
CA THR A 46 8.14 -1.10 1.69
C THR A 46 7.73 -2.55 1.40
N LYS A 47 8.48 -3.55 1.88
CA LYS A 47 8.11 -4.97 1.80
C LYS A 47 6.76 -5.26 2.47
N LYS A 48 6.49 -4.67 3.63
CA LYS A 48 5.25 -4.90 4.38
C LYS A 48 4.07 -4.18 3.73
N MET A 49 4.29 -2.95 3.24
CA MET A 49 3.30 -2.25 2.42
C MET A 49 2.93 -3.06 1.17
N LYS A 50 3.94 -3.53 0.42
CA LYS A 50 3.74 -4.33 -0.80
C LYS A 50 2.93 -5.59 -0.51
N ARG A 51 3.29 -6.33 0.53
CA ARG A 51 2.57 -7.55 0.92
C ARG A 51 1.09 -7.29 1.24
N ILE A 52 0.78 -6.17 1.92
CA ILE A 52 -0.61 -5.78 2.18
C ILE A 52 -1.30 -5.40 0.86
N LEU A 53 -0.66 -4.62 -0.01
CA LEU A 53 -1.26 -4.31 -1.31
C LEU A 53 -1.53 -5.57 -2.14
N GLU A 54 -0.63 -6.56 -2.15
CA GLU A 54 -0.82 -7.85 -2.83
C GLU A 54 -1.90 -8.73 -2.18
N GLU A 55 -2.11 -8.64 -0.87
CA GLU A 55 -3.07 -9.48 -0.13
C GLU A 55 -4.49 -8.91 -0.13
N TYR A 56 -4.62 -7.58 -0.22
CA TYR A 56 -5.91 -6.88 -0.12
C TYR A 56 -6.32 -6.19 -1.42
N THR A 57 -5.46 -6.14 -2.43
CA THR A 57 -5.74 -5.55 -3.75
C THR A 57 -5.13 -6.39 -4.85
N ASN A 58 -5.57 -6.19 -6.10
CA ASN A 58 -4.85 -6.70 -7.27
C ASN A 58 -3.67 -5.79 -7.60
N TYR A 59 -2.68 -5.75 -6.70
CA TYR A 59 -1.45 -4.98 -6.91
C TYR A 59 -0.59 -5.72 -7.94
N GLU A 60 -0.42 -5.12 -9.13
CA GLU A 60 0.54 -5.59 -10.14
C GLU A 60 1.75 -4.66 -10.20
N ASN A 61 2.94 -5.24 -10.24
CA ASN A 61 4.17 -4.48 -10.43
C ASN A 61 4.41 -4.29 -11.93
N VAL A 62 4.06 -3.11 -12.46
CA VAL A 62 4.27 -2.79 -13.86
C VAL A 62 5.70 -2.27 -14.06
N HIS A 63 6.58 -3.09 -14.63
CA HIS A 63 7.91 -2.65 -15.07
C HIS A 63 7.81 -2.03 -16.48
N ARG A 64 7.72 -0.70 -16.56
CA ARG A 64 7.82 0.03 -17.84
C ARG A 64 9.27 0.37 -18.11
N LEU A 65 9.75 -0.01 -19.28
CA LEU A 65 11.05 0.38 -19.82
C LEU A 65 10.79 1.27 -21.04
N ASP A 66 11.37 2.46 -21.04
CA ASP A 66 11.32 3.41 -22.14
C ASP A 66 12.68 3.36 -22.85
N ASP A 67 12.71 2.87 -24.10
CA ASP A 67 13.87 2.99 -24.98
C ASP A 67 13.71 4.33 -25.71
N GLY A 68 14.36 5.37 -25.17
CA GLY A 68 14.38 6.72 -25.75
C GLY A 68 15.21 6.78 -27.03
N LYS A 69 14.73 6.10 -28.10
CA LYS A 69 15.20 6.28 -29.47
C LYS A 69 14.30 7.21 -30.26
#